data_AF-A0AAX1KG00-F1
#
_entry.id   AF-A0AAX1KG00-F1
#
_cell.length_a   1.000
_cell.length_b   1.000
_cell.length_c   1.000
_cell.angle_alpha   90.00
_cell.angle_beta   90.00
_cell.angle_gamma   90.00
#
_symmetry.space_group_name_H-M   'P 1'
#
loop_
_entity.id
_entity.type
_entity.pdbx_description
1 polymer ?
#
loop_
_entity_poly.entity_id
_entity_poly.type
_entity_poly.pdbx_seq_one_letter_code
_entity_poly.pdbx_strand_id
1 'polypeptide(L)'
;MKIRTLNDLQDVIDAEMAWRKRELSAVRSNIVEARSFAKDTAIRAGIALLYAHWEGAIKNIATYYLEYVAMLGLPYGQLKPNFLAITLKNDLKSFDLSNKTTIHTAIVAEIIQSCSVKSKIPVEGIVKTNSNLNSEIFIEIMATIGLDCTNYESSYKLIDAVLLEKRNKIAHGERLETIGMDEERYFEIHEKVFALIQLFANQVANAAILKEYLR
;
A
#
# COMPACT_ATOMS: atom_id res chain seq x y z
N MET A 1 -5.74 6.77 14.40
CA MET A 1 -7.14 6.56 14.86
C MET A 1 -7.29 5.07 15.03
N LYS A 2 -7.76 4.56 16.18
CA LYS A 2 -7.84 3.10 16.37
C LYS A 2 -9.00 2.52 15.56
N ILE A 3 -8.69 1.65 14.59
CA ILE A 3 -9.67 0.96 13.74
C ILE A 3 -10.01 -0.38 14.41
N ARG A 4 -11.20 -0.51 15.00
CA ARG A 4 -11.56 -1.67 15.84
C ARG A 4 -12.65 -2.54 15.22
N THR A 5 -13.46 -1.97 14.33
CA THR A 5 -14.59 -2.65 13.72
C THR A 5 -14.47 -2.67 12.21
N LEU A 6 -15.24 -3.55 11.56
CA LEU A 6 -15.36 -3.55 10.10
C LEU A 6 -15.91 -2.22 9.57
N ASN A 7 -16.83 -1.59 10.31
CA ASN A 7 -17.36 -0.28 9.93
C ASN A 7 -16.28 0.80 10.02
N ASP A 8 -15.47 0.80 11.08
CA ASP A 8 -14.35 1.74 11.21
C ASP A 8 -13.38 1.61 10.02
N LEU A 9 -13.10 0.38 9.60
CA LEU A 9 -12.22 0.11 8.45
C LEU A 9 -12.86 0.58 7.15
N GLN A 10 -14.14 0.29 6.94
CA GLN A 10 -14.87 0.71 5.76
C GLN A 10 -14.92 2.24 5.67
N ASP A 11 -15.21 2.93 6.78
CA ASP A 11 -15.29 4.39 6.83
C ASP A 11 -13.97 5.06 6.43
N VAL A 12 -12.83 4.54 6.91
CA VAL A 12 -11.52 5.10 6.53
C VAL A 12 -11.12 4.78 5.10
N ILE A 13 -11.50 3.60 4.56
CA ILE A 13 -11.27 3.25 3.15
C ILE A 13 -12.12 4.16 2.26
N ASP A 14 -13.40 4.34 2.58
CA ASP A 14 -14.32 5.18 1.81
C ASP A 14 -13.88 6.64 1.83
N ALA A 15 -13.42 7.14 2.98
CA ALA A 15 -12.84 8.46 3.09
C ALA A 15 -11.61 8.61 2.16
N GLU A 16 -10.68 7.65 2.20
CA GLU A 16 -9.49 7.64 1.33
C GLU A 16 -9.84 7.62 -0.16
N MET A 17 -10.84 6.84 -0.55
CA MET A 17 -11.28 6.74 -1.94
C MET A 17 -12.01 8.01 -2.41
N ALA A 18 -12.84 8.60 -1.55
CA ALA A 18 -13.66 9.76 -1.90
C ALA A 18 -12.81 11.00 -2.23
N TRP A 19 -11.83 11.34 -1.39
CA TRP A 19 -11.01 12.54 -1.62
C TRP A 19 -10.09 12.36 -2.84
N ARG A 20 -9.52 11.16 -3.04
CA ARG A 20 -8.70 10.86 -4.21
C ARG A 20 -9.48 10.95 -5.50
N LYS A 21 -10.69 10.34 -5.54
CA LYS A 21 -11.57 10.42 -6.70
C LYS A 21 -11.88 11.87 -7.05
N ARG A 22 -12.17 12.70 -6.05
CA ARG A 22 -12.45 14.13 -6.23
C ARG A 22 -11.24 14.88 -6.80
N GLU A 23 -10.06 14.71 -6.20
CA GLU A 23 -8.85 15.42 -6.63
C GLU A 23 -8.41 14.98 -8.02
N LEU A 24 -8.36 13.67 -8.29
CA LEU A 24 -8.03 13.13 -9.60
C LEU A 24 -8.99 13.62 -10.68
N SER A 25 -10.30 13.68 -10.38
CA SER A 25 -11.29 14.23 -11.31
C SER A 25 -11.02 15.72 -11.59
N ALA A 26 -10.68 16.51 -10.58
CA ALA A 26 -10.34 17.92 -10.75
C ALA A 26 -9.07 18.11 -11.59
N VAL A 27 -8.03 17.30 -11.36
CA VAL A 27 -6.81 17.29 -12.18
C VAL A 27 -7.14 16.99 -13.65
N ARG A 28 -7.99 15.97 -13.89
CA ARG A 28 -8.43 15.61 -15.23
C ARG A 28 -9.16 16.77 -15.92
N SER A 29 -10.09 17.43 -15.23
CA SER A 29 -10.80 18.61 -15.76
C SER A 29 -9.85 19.76 -16.08
N ASN A 30 -8.89 20.06 -15.20
CA ASN A 30 -7.89 21.11 -15.42
C ASN A 30 -7.05 20.85 -16.68
N ILE A 31 -6.69 19.59 -16.92
CA ILE A 31 -5.98 19.19 -18.14
C ILE A 31 -6.85 19.46 -19.37
N VAL A 32 -8.13 19.07 -19.37
CA VAL A 32 -9.04 19.31 -20.51
C VAL A 32 -9.13 20.79 -20.86
N GLU A 33 -9.33 21.65 -19.85
CA GLU A 33 -9.54 23.08 -20.02
C GLU A 33 -8.28 23.84 -20.43
N ALA A 34 -7.11 23.38 -19.97
CA ALA A 34 -5.84 24.04 -20.23
C ALA A 34 -5.44 24.03 -21.71
N ARG A 35 -4.73 25.08 -22.13
CA ARG A 35 -4.28 25.28 -23.52
C ARG A 35 -2.78 25.56 -23.57
N SER A 36 -2.15 25.15 -24.68
CA SER A 36 -0.74 25.43 -24.98
C SER A 36 0.17 25.08 -23.80
N PHE A 37 1.09 25.95 -23.39
CA PHE A 37 2.01 25.72 -22.27
C PHE A 37 1.33 25.33 -20.94
N ALA A 38 0.12 25.82 -20.68
CA ALA A 38 -0.63 25.46 -19.48
C ALA A 38 -1.09 23.99 -19.53
N LYS A 39 -1.39 23.45 -20.73
CA LYS A 39 -1.73 22.03 -20.93
C LYS A 39 -0.56 21.15 -20.51
N ASP A 40 0.63 21.46 -20.99
CA ASP A 40 1.82 20.67 -20.71
C ASP A 40 2.15 20.70 -19.21
N THR A 41 2.02 21.87 -18.59
CA THR A 41 2.19 22.05 -17.15
C THR A 41 1.19 21.23 -16.35
N ALA A 42 -0.10 21.25 -16.75
CA ALA A 42 -1.16 20.49 -16.10
C ALA A 42 -0.95 18.97 -16.23
N ILE A 43 -0.49 18.48 -17.39
CA ILE A 43 -0.17 17.06 -17.59
C ILE A 43 1.00 16.62 -16.69
N ARG A 44 2.07 17.42 -16.61
CA ARG A 44 3.21 17.13 -15.73
C ARG A 44 2.77 17.06 -14.26
N ALA A 45 2.00 18.05 -13.81
CA ALA A 45 1.44 18.04 -12.46
C ALA A 45 0.53 16.83 -12.23
N GLY A 46 -0.29 16.49 -13.22
CA GLY A 46 -1.22 15.36 -13.16
C GLY A 46 -0.53 14.02 -12.97
N ILE A 47 0.59 13.75 -13.65
CA ILE A 47 1.35 12.51 -13.44
C ILE A 47 1.94 12.43 -12.04
N ALA A 48 2.52 13.54 -11.55
CA ALA A 48 3.09 13.59 -10.21
C ALA A 48 2.02 13.33 -9.14
N LEU A 49 0.85 13.97 -9.27
CA LEU A 49 -0.28 13.76 -8.38
C LEU A 49 -0.86 12.35 -8.49
N LEU A 50 -1.03 11.82 -9.71
CA LEU A 50 -1.54 10.47 -9.94
C LEU A 50 -0.64 9.42 -9.27
N TYR A 51 0.68 9.56 -9.40
CA TYR A 51 1.63 8.72 -8.68
C TYR A 51 1.49 8.86 -7.17
N ALA A 52 1.38 10.09 -6.65
CA ALA A 52 1.22 10.33 -5.21
C ALA A 52 -0.06 9.68 -4.66
N HIS A 53 -1.15 9.69 -5.43
CA HIS A 53 -2.39 9.00 -5.09
C HIS A 53 -2.24 7.49 -5.06
N TRP A 54 -1.55 6.91 -6.05
CA TRP A 54 -1.22 5.48 -6.07
C TRP A 54 -0.42 5.10 -4.82
N GLU A 55 0.72 5.74 -4.59
CA GLU A 55 1.59 5.44 -3.46
C GLU A 55 0.87 5.62 -2.12
N GLY A 56 0.19 6.75 -1.94
CA GLY A 56 -0.52 7.07 -0.72
C GLY A 56 -1.69 6.12 -0.45
N ALA A 57 -2.45 5.71 -1.49
CA ALA A 57 -3.58 4.81 -1.33
C ALA A 57 -3.14 3.44 -0.82
N ILE A 58 -2.13 2.85 -1.48
CA ILE A 58 -1.59 1.55 -1.09
C ILE A 58 -1.08 1.61 0.35
N LYS A 59 -0.28 2.62 0.69
CA LYS A 59 0.28 2.78 2.03
C LYS A 59 -0.79 2.91 3.10
N ASN A 60 -1.74 3.82 2.91
CA ASN A 60 -2.72 4.15 3.94
C ASN A 60 -3.70 3.00 4.15
N ILE A 61 -4.28 2.47 3.09
CA ILE A 61 -5.27 1.39 3.18
C ILE A 61 -4.63 0.09 3.73
N ALA A 62 -3.40 -0.26 3.32
CA ALA A 62 -2.67 -1.39 3.92
C ALA A 62 -2.41 -1.17 5.42
N THR A 63 -2.05 0.05 5.82
CA THR A 63 -1.82 0.39 7.23
C THR A 63 -3.11 0.28 8.03
N TYR A 64 -4.24 0.73 7.48
CA TYR A 64 -5.55 0.63 8.12
C TYR A 64 -5.99 -0.81 8.31
N TYR A 65 -5.77 -1.67 7.31
CA TYR A 65 -6.06 -3.08 7.43
C TYR A 65 -5.19 -3.77 8.49
N LEU A 66 -3.90 -3.45 8.53
CA LEU A 66 -3.00 -3.96 9.56
C LEU A 66 -3.44 -3.51 10.97
N GLU A 67 -3.85 -2.24 11.12
CA GLU A 67 -4.38 -1.71 12.38
C GLU A 67 -5.67 -2.44 12.80
N TYR A 68 -6.59 -2.67 11.86
CA TYR A 68 -7.80 -3.44 12.09
C TYR A 68 -7.47 -4.85 12.61
N VAL A 69 -6.63 -5.62 11.90
CA VAL A 69 -6.25 -6.98 12.29
C VAL A 69 -5.56 -6.99 13.67
N ALA A 70 -4.70 -6.01 13.94
CA ALA A 70 -4.04 -5.86 15.24
C ALA A 70 -5.05 -5.60 16.39
N MET A 71 -6.07 -4.78 16.14
CA MET A 71 -7.09 -4.44 17.15
C MET A 71 -8.04 -5.59 17.48
N LEU A 72 -8.19 -6.60 16.60
CA LEU A 72 -8.98 -7.80 16.89
C LEU A 72 -8.37 -8.62 18.05
N GLY A 73 -7.07 -8.48 18.32
CA GLY A 73 -6.39 -9.15 19.43
C GLY A 73 -6.47 -10.68 19.38
N LEU A 74 -6.59 -11.24 18.17
CA LEU A 74 -6.68 -12.69 17.96
C LEU A 74 -5.35 -13.37 18.30
N PRO A 75 -5.36 -14.60 18.82
CA PRO A 75 -4.13 -15.38 19.00
C PRO A 75 -3.41 -15.65 17.68
N TYR A 76 -2.08 -15.68 17.68
CA TYR A 76 -1.31 -15.94 16.45
C TYR A 76 -1.57 -17.33 15.84
N GLY A 77 -2.07 -18.27 16.65
CA GLY A 77 -2.50 -19.58 16.16
C GLY A 77 -3.71 -19.53 15.22
N GLN A 78 -4.52 -18.46 15.29
CA GLN A 78 -5.68 -18.25 14.42
C GLN A 78 -5.34 -17.40 13.19
N LEU A 79 -4.29 -16.59 13.27
CA LEU A 79 -3.89 -15.63 12.24
C LEU A 79 -2.95 -16.25 11.21
N LYS A 80 -3.04 -15.82 9.95
CA LYS A 80 -2.04 -16.15 8.93
C LYS A 80 -0.60 -15.87 9.40
N PRO A 81 0.40 -16.65 8.94
CA PRO A 81 1.77 -16.61 9.47
C PRO A 81 2.49 -15.27 9.26
N ASN A 82 2.11 -14.48 8.25
CA ASN A 82 2.69 -13.16 7.98
C ASN A 82 2.59 -12.22 9.20
N PHE A 83 1.50 -12.28 9.99
CA PHE A 83 1.33 -11.42 11.16
C PHE A 83 2.28 -11.76 12.31
N LEU A 84 2.57 -13.05 12.51
CA LEU A 84 3.60 -13.47 13.46
C LEU A 84 4.99 -13.09 12.94
N ALA A 85 5.25 -13.27 11.64
CA ALA A 85 6.52 -12.88 11.02
C ALA A 85 6.84 -11.39 11.19
N ILE A 86 5.84 -10.50 11.06
CA ILE A 86 5.99 -9.06 11.35
C ILE A 86 6.51 -8.83 12.78
N THR A 87 5.93 -9.54 13.75
CA THR A 87 6.25 -9.36 15.18
C THR A 87 7.66 -9.88 15.49
N LEU A 88 8.00 -11.05 14.98
CA LEU A 88 9.28 -11.72 15.24
C LEU A 88 10.49 -11.03 14.60
N LYS A 89 10.29 -10.06 13.70
CA LYS A 89 11.40 -9.43 12.97
C LYS A 89 12.50 -8.85 13.87
N ASN A 90 12.11 -8.19 14.97
CA ASN A 90 13.07 -7.61 15.91
C ASN A 90 13.63 -8.66 16.89
N ASP A 91 12.82 -9.64 17.25
CA ASP A 91 13.26 -10.74 18.12
C ASP A 91 14.31 -11.60 17.42
N LEU A 92 14.12 -11.91 16.14
CA LEU A 92 15.09 -12.67 15.35
C LEU A 92 16.40 -11.91 15.14
N LYS A 93 16.36 -10.57 15.00
CA LYS A 93 17.60 -9.77 15.02
C LYS A 93 18.30 -9.84 16.38
N SER A 94 17.55 -9.77 17.46
CA SER A 94 18.09 -9.86 18.81
C SER A 94 18.64 -11.26 19.12
N PHE A 95 17.99 -12.29 18.56
CA PHE A 95 18.43 -13.68 18.60
C PHE A 95 19.78 -13.83 17.90
N ASP A 96 19.91 -13.34 16.68
CA ASP A 96 21.15 -13.44 15.89
C ASP A 96 22.33 -12.66 16.52
N LEU A 97 22.06 -11.46 17.05
CA LEU A 97 23.09 -10.60 17.66
C LEU A 97 23.52 -11.04 19.06
N SER A 98 22.76 -11.92 19.72
CA SER A 98 23.03 -12.38 21.07
C SER A 98 23.80 -13.70 21.08
N ASN A 99 24.70 -13.88 22.06
CA ASN A 99 25.31 -15.18 22.36
C ASN A 99 24.74 -15.82 23.64
N LYS A 100 23.74 -15.21 24.27
CA LYS A 100 23.18 -15.68 25.54
C LYS A 100 22.06 -16.68 25.31
N THR A 101 22.25 -17.91 25.78
CA THR A 101 21.22 -18.98 25.75
C THR A 101 19.91 -18.51 26.38
N THR A 102 19.96 -17.69 27.44
CA THR A 102 18.75 -17.16 28.10
C THR A 102 17.88 -16.32 27.16
N ILE A 103 18.48 -15.53 26.26
CA ILE A 103 17.75 -14.74 25.26
C ILE A 103 17.14 -15.67 24.21
N HIS A 104 17.90 -16.66 23.76
CA HIS A 104 17.44 -17.60 22.72
C HIS A 104 16.27 -18.45 23.22
N THR A 105 16.38 -19.02 24.42
CA THR A 105 15.32 -19.83 25.01
C THR A 105 14.06 -19.01 25.29
N ALA A 106 14.20 -17.73 25.68
CA ALA A 106 13.05 -16.85 25.89
C ALA A 106 12.26 -16.61 24.58
N ILE A 107 12.96 -16.29 23.48
CA ILE A 107 12.33 -16.06 22.17
C ILE A 107 11.66 -17.34 21.65
N VAL A 108 12.33 -18.50 21.77
CA VAL A 108 11.75 -19.79 21.37
C VAL A 108 10.50 -20.12 22.20
N ALA A 109 10.53 -19.88 23.51
CA ALA A 109 9.37 -20.09 24.37
C ALA A 109 8.20 -19.17 23.99
N GLU A 110 8.47 -17.91 23.65
CA GLU A 110 7.45 -16.97 23.17
C GLU A 110 6.82 -17.43 21.85
N ILE A 111 7.63 -17.90 20.89
CA ILE A 111 7.14 -18.46 19.63
C ILE A 111 6.20 -19.65 19.88
N ILE A 112 6.61 -20.59 20.73
CA ILE A 112 5.81 -21.79 21.06
C ILE A 112 4.49 -21.40 21.74
N GLN A 113 4.53 -20.43 22.66
CA GLN A 113 3.34 -19.97 23.40
C GLN A 113 2.44 -19.02 22.59
N SER A 114 2.94 -18.43 21.51
CA SER A 114 2.21 -17.44 20.70
C SER A 114 0.86 -17.95 20.16
N CYS A 115 0.70 -19.27 20.01
CA CYS A 115 -0.53 -19.89 19.50
C CYS A 115 -1.77 -19.59 20.36
N SER A 116 -1.62 -19.41 21.67
CA SER A 116 -2.72 -19.20 22.62
C SER A 116 -2.77 -17.79 23.21
N VAL A 117 -1.79 -16.94 22.93
CA VAL A 117 -1.68 -15.59 23.47
C VAL A 117 -2.19 -14.57 22.47
N LYS A 118 -2.93 -13.55 22.95
CA LYS A 118 -3.39 -12.42 22.12
C LYS A 118 -2.22 -11.78 21.38
N SER A 119 -2.40 -11.55 20.08
CA SER A 119 -1.37 -10.93 19.25
C SER A 119 -1.06 -9.49 19.68
N LYS A 120 0.19 -9.09 19.45
CA LYS A 120 0.71 -7.73 19.64
C LYS A 120 1.39 -7.26 18.36
N ILE A 121 0.62 -7.23 17.28
CA ILE A 121 1.14 -6.89 15.95
C ILE A 121 1.57 -5.41 15.96
N PRO A 122 2.85 -5.08 15.69
CA PRO A 122 3.25 -3.70 15.50
C PRO A 122 2.61 -3.15 14.22
N VAL A 123 2.16 -1.90 14.26
CA VAL A 123 1.53 -1.23 13.10
C VAL A 123 2.43 -0.11 12.57
N GLU A 124 2.98 0.69 13.48
CA GLU A 124 3.77 1.86 13.12
C GLU A 124 5.02 1.48 12.34
N GLY A 125 5.17 2.09 11.17
CA GLY A 125 6.34 1.90 10.31
C GLY A 125 6.47 0.49 9.71
N ILE A 126 5.44 -0.36 9.76
CA ILE A 126 5.48 -1.68 9.12
C ILE A 126 5.28 -1.55 7.61
N VAL A 127 4.23 -0.86 7.17
CA VAL A 127 3.97 -0.59 5.75
C VAL A 127 4.85 0.57 5.29
N LYS A 128 5.80 0.30 4.39
CA LYS A 128 6.72 1.31 3.84
C LYS A 128 6.75 1.24 2.31
N THR A 129 6.66 2.40 1.69
CA THR A 129 6.79 2.58 0.24
C THR A 129 8.22 2.95 -0.19
N ASN A 130 9.11 3.18 0.79
CA ASN A 130 10.50 3.66 0.57
C ASN A 130 10.59 4.87 -0.38
N SER A 131 9.57 5.75 -0.34
CA SER A 131 9.43 6.94 -1.18
C SER A 131 9.33 6.67 -2.69
N ASN A 132 9.26 5.41 -3.11
CA ASN A 132 9.14 4.97 -4.48
C ASN A 132 8.40 3.62 -4.53
N LEU A 133 7.07 3.62 -4.44
CA LEU A 133 6.28 2.40 -4.65
C LEU A 133 6.39 1.89 -6.10
N ASN A 134 7.21 0.85 -6.29
CA ASN A 134 7.27 0.00 -7.49
C ASN A 134 6.50 -1.32 -7.26
N SER A 135 6.44 -2.17 -8.28
CA SER A 135 5.78 -3.49 -8.19
C SER A 135 6.38 -4.39 -7.12
N GLU A 136 7.70 -4.43 -6.98
CA GLU A 136 8.39 -5.23 -5.95
C GLU A 136 7.98 -4.82 -4.53
N ILE A 137 7.97 -3.52 -4.25
CA ILE A 137 7.54 -2.99 -2.95
C ILE A 137 6.04 -3.24 -2.74
N PHE A 138 5.22 -3.15 -3.78
CA PHE A 138 3.80 -3.51 -3.70
C PHE A 138 3.63 -4.98 -3.30
N ILE A 139 4.37 -5.91 -3.91
CA ILE A 139 4.36 -7.34 -3.55
C ILE A 139 4.72 -7.54 -2.07
N GLU A 140 5.78 -6.87 -1.59
CA GLU A 140 6.18 -6.94 -0.17
C GLU A 140 5.09 -6.40 0.77
N ILE A 141 4.40 -5.33 0.39
CA ILE A 141 3.26 -4.80 1.15
C ILE A 141 2.12 -5.82 1.19
N MET A 142 1.77 -6.43 0.05
CA MET A 142 0.72 -7.45 -0.05
C MET A 142 1.04 -8.67 0.81
N ALA A 143 2.29 -9.15 0.77
CA ALA A 143 2.76 -10.24 1.62
C ALA A 143 2.71 -9.87 3.11
N THR A 144 3.07 -8.63 3.46
CA THR A 144 3.01 -8.11 4.83
C THR A 144 1.58 -8.17 5.38
N ILE A 145 0.59 -7.76 4.60
CA ILE A 145 -0.82 -7.82 5.01
C ILE A 145 -1.51 -9.17 4.75
N GLY A 146 -0.81 -10.12 4.12
CA GLY A 146 -1.27 -11.50 3.93
C GLY A 146 -2.28 -11.69 2.79
N LEU A 147 -2.21 -10.84 1.76
CA LEU A 147 -3.10 -10.85 0.59
C LEU A 147 -2.37 -11.27 -0.69
N ASP A 148 -3.09 -11.91 -1.61
CA ASP A 148 -2.57 -12.29 -2.93
C ASP A 148 -2.39 -11.07 -3.85
N CYS A 149 -1.35 -11.09 -4.69
CA CYS A 149 -1.05 -10.02 -5.64
C CYS A 149 -1.10 -10.46 -7.11
N THR A 150 -1.51 -11.69 -7.41
CA THR A 150 -1.51 -12.26 -8.76
C THR A 150 -2.33 -11.41 -9.75
N ASN A 151 -3.46 -10.86 -9.29
CA ASN A 151 -4.34 -10.02 -10.12
C ASN A 151 -3.70 -8.69 -10.60
N TYR A 152 -2.55 -8.30 -10.04
CA TYR A 152 -1.87 -7.04 -10.39
C TYR A 152 -0.71 -7.24 -11.37
N GLU A 153 -0.28 -8.47 -11.63
CA GLU A 153 0.94 -8.77 -12.40
C GLU A 153 0.93 -8.14 -13.79
N SER A 154 -0.21 -8.17 -14.47
CA SER A 154 -0.40 -7.56 -15.80
C SER A 154 -0.17 -6.04 -15.81
N SER A 155 -0.22 -5.40 -14.63
CA SER A 155 -0.08 -3.96 -14.45
C SER A 155 1.29 -3.55 -13.92
N TYR A 156 2.20 -4.46 -13.60
CA TYR A 156 3.53 -4.11 -13.07
C TYR A 156 4.33 -3.23 -14.03
N LYS A 157 4.26 -3.51 -15.34
CA LYS A 157 4.90 -2.65 -16.35
C LYS A 157 4.32 -1.23 -16.38
N LEU A 158 3.02 -1.08 -16.12
CA LEU A 158 2.38 0.24 -16.00
C LEU A 158 2.90 0.97 -14.75
N ILE A 159 3.01 0.28 -13.61
CA ILE A 159 3.47 0.88 -12.36
C ILE A 159 4.93 1.35 -12.50
N ASP A 160 5.81 0.46 -12.95
CA ASP A 160 7.26 0.69 -12.89
C ASP A 160 7.75 1.62 -14.02
N ALA A 161 7.49 1.23 -15.26
CA ALA A 161 8.06 1.90 -16.43
C ALA A 161 7.20 3.06 -16.95
N VAL A 162 5.93 3.15 -16.55
CA VAL A 162 5.04 4.22 -17.01
C VAL A 162 4.75 5.21 -15.90
N LEU A 163 4.28 4.79 -14.73
CA LEU A 163 3.90 5.73 -13.69
C LEU A 163 5.12 6.24 -12.90
N LEU A 164 5.89 5.32 -12.32
CA LEU A 164 7.04 5.66 -11.48
C LEU A 164 8.17 6.32 -12.28
N GLU A 165 8.59 5.73 -13.40
CA GLU A 165 9.65 6.31 -14.23
C GLU A 165 9.30 7.74 -14.68
N LYS A 166 8.07 7.97 -15.15
CA LYS A 166 7.65 9.30 -15.60
C LYS A 166 7.54 10.29 -14.45
N ARG A 167 7.03 9.88 -13.28
CA ARG A 167 7.07 10.71 -12.07
C ARG A 167 8.50 11.10 -11.72
N ASN A 168 9.44 10.17 -11.77
CA ASN A 168 10.85 10.43 -11.46
C ASN A 168 11.46 11.44 -12.43
N LYS A 169 11.25 11.27 -13.74
CA LYS A 169 11.68 12.23 -14.76
C LYS A 169 11.15 13.63 -14.48
N ILE A 170 9.86 13.76 -14.15
CA ILE A 170 9.24 15.05 -13.80
C ILE A 170 9.88 15.65 -12.55
N ALA A 171 10.07 14.85 -11.49
CA ALA A 171 10.69 15.29 -10.25
C ALA A 171 12.17 15.72 -10.43
N HIS A 172 12.88 15.12 -11.37
CA HIS A 172 14.24 15.49 -11.76
C HIS A 172 14.32 16.65 -12.78
N GLY A 173 13.17 17.24 -13.15
CA GLY A 173 13.12 18.44 -13.99
C GLY A 173 13.11 18.18 -15.49
N GLU A 174 12.91 16.93 -15.94
CA GLU A 174 12.72 16.65 -17.37
C GLU A 174 11.46 17.33 -17.92
N ARG A 175 11.54 17.70 -19.20
CA ARG A 175 10.45 18.37 -19.92
C ARG A 175 9.45 17.35 -20.46
N LEU A 176 8.22 17.79 -20.74
CA LEU A 176 7.15 16.88 -21.16
C LEU A 176 7.47 16.19 -22.49
N GLU A 177 8.15 16.90 -23.41
CA GLU A 177 8.49 16.40 -24.75
C GLU A 177 9.43 15.19 -24.69
N THR A 178 10.28 15.09 -23.66
CA THR A 178 11.20 13.94 -23.47
C THR A 178 10.52 12.74 -22.81
N ILE A 179 9.37 12.96 -22.17
CA ILE A 179 8.63 11.95 -21.42
C ILE A 179 7.60 11.25 -22.33
N GLY A 180 7.30 11.81 -23.50
CA GLY A 180 6.39 11.20 -24.50
C GLY A 180 4.98 11.06 -23.95
N MET A 181 4.42 12.17 -23.46
CA MET A 181 3.11 12.23 -22.84
C MET A 181 2.27 13.35 -23.46
N ASP A 182 1.01 13.03 -23.71
CA ASP A 182 -0.04 13.95 -24.14
C ASP A 182 -1.30 13.72 -23.28
N GLU A 183 -2.38 14.43 -23.61
CA GLU A 183 -3.66 14.32 -22.90
C GLU A 183 -4.25 12.91 -22.98
N GLU A 184 -4.25 12.30 -24.17
CA GLU A 184 -4.85 10.98 -24.38
C GLU A 184 -4.13 9.92 -23.56
N ARG A 185 -2.80 9.92 -23.60
CA ARG A 185 -1.96 9.01 -22.83
C ARG A 185 -2.10 9.26 -21.33
N TYR A 186 -2.21 10.51 -20.90
CA TYR A 186 -2.49 10.81 -19.50
C TYR A 186 -3.83 10.21 -19.05
N PHE A 187 -4.91 10.36 -19.84
CA PHE A 187 -6.22 9.79 -19.50
C PHE A 187 -6.19 8.26 -19.48
N GLU A 188 -5.49 7.62 -20.40
CA GLU A 188 -5.32 6.16 -20.38
C GLU A 188 -4.65 5.69 -19.08
N ILE A 189 -3.56 6.34 -18.69
CA ILE A 189 -2.81 6.01 -17.47
C ILE A 189 -3.67 6.31 -16.23
N HIS A 190 -4.37 7.45 -16.23
CA HIS A 190 -5.27 7.85 -15.15
C HIS A 190 -6.31 6.79 -14.86
N GLU A 191 -7.06 6.35 -15.89
CA GLU A 191 -8.13 5.36 -15.72
C GLU A 191 -7.57 4.03 -15.21
N LYS A 192 -6.45 3.57 -15.78
CA LYS A 192 -5.82 2.31 -15.35
C LYS A 192 -5.32 2.39 -13.91
N VAL A 193 -4.63 3.46 -13.53
CA VAL A 193 -4.10 3.62 -12.17
C VAL A 193 -5.22 3.79 -11.16
N PHE A 194 -6.27 4.55 -11.47
CA PHE A 194 -7.42 4.68 -10.59
C PHE A 194 -8.15 3.34 -10.41
N ALA A 195 -8.31 2.56 -11.48
CA ALA A 195 -8.87 1.22 -11.40
C ALA A 195 -8.03 0.28 -10.51
N LEU A 196 -6.69 0.38 -10.54
CA LEU A 196 -5.82 -0.38 -9.63
C LEU A 196 -5.99 0.04 -8.15
N ILE A 197 -6.14 1.34 -7.89
CA ILE A 197 -6.42 1.84 -6.53
C ILE A 197 -7.76 1.28 -6.04
N GLN A 198 -8.80 1.29 -6.89
CA GLN A 198 -10.10 0.72 -6.56
C GLN A 198 -10.04 -0.79 -6.34
N LEU A 199 -9.32 -1.53 -7.19
CA LEU A 199 -9.10 -2.97 -7.05
C LEU A 199 -8.49 -3.29 -5.69
N PHE A 200 -7.45 -2.53 -5.29
CA PHE A 200 -6.80 -2.70 -4.00
C PHE A 200 -7.72 -2.39 -2.82
N ALA A 201 -8.42 -1.25 -2.86
CA ALA A 201 -9.37 -0.89 -1.81
C ALA A 201 -10.46 -1.97 -1.63
N ASN A 202 -11.01 -2.47 -2.73
CA ASN A 202 -12.02 -3.52 -2.72
C ASN A 202 -11.47 -4.84 -2.18
N GLN A 203 -10.26 -5.23 -2.59
CA GLN A 203 -9.62 -6.45 -2.11
C GLN A 203 -9.40 -6.39 -0.60
N VAL A 204 -8.93 -5.27 -0.07
CA VAL A 204 -8.70 -5.08 1.37
C VAL A 204 -10.01 -5.11 2.16
N ALA A 205 -11.05 -4.45 1.68
CA ALA A 205 -12.38 -4.48 2.32
C ALA A 205 -12.94 -5.91 2.33
N ASN A 206 -12.88 -6.61 1.19
CA ASN A 206 -13.33 -7.99 1.08
C ASN A 206 -12.55 -8.94 1.99
N ALA A 207 -11.23 -8.79 2.07
CA ALA A 207 -10.40 -9.60 2.96
C ALA A 207 -10.80 -9.45 4.44
N ALA A 208 -11.17 -8.24 4.86
CA ALA A 208 -11.67 -8.00 6.21
C ALA A 208 -13.04 -8.67 6.44
N ILE A 209 -13.96 -8.54 5.49
CA ILE A 209 -15.33 -9.11 5.54
C ILE A 209 -15.27 -10.65 5.57
N LEU A 210 -14.49 -11.23 4.66
CA LEU A 210 -14.33 -12.67 4.49
C LEU A 210 -13.37 -13.28 5.51
N LYS A 211 -12.77 -12.45 6.37
CA LYS A 211 -11.82 -12.84 7.41
C LYS A 211 -10.60 -13.59 6.86
N GLU A 212 -10.10 -13.15 5.71
CA GLU A 212 -8.92 -13.73 5.07
C GLU A 212 -7.64 -13.56 5.89
N TYR A 213 -7.65 -12.81 7.00
CA TYR A 213 -6.55 -12.78 7.97
C TYR A 213 -6.43 -14.07 8.82
N LEU A 214 -7.44 -14.95 8.80
CA LEU A 214 -7.43 -16.24 9.48
C LEU A 214 -6.70 -17.32 8.66
N ARG A 215 -6.22 -18.36 9.35
CA ARG A 215 -5.67 -19.59 8.74
C ARG A 215 -6.75 -20.54 8.25
#